data_AF-A0A132AIY0-F1
#
_entry.id   AF-A0A132AIY0-F1
#
_cell.length_a   1.000
_cell.length_b   1.000
_cell.length_c   1.000
_cell.angle_alpha   90.00
_cell.angle_beta   90.00
_cell.angle_gamma   90.00
#
_symmetry.space_group_name_H-M   'P 1'
#
loop_
_entity.id
_entity.type
_entity.pdbx_description
1 polymer ?
#
loop_
_entity_poly.entity_id
_entity_poly.type
_entity_poly.pdbx_seq_one_letter_code
_entity_poly.pdbx_strand_id
1 'polypeptide(L)'
;MANLTITIGVWIVTIALLSSISDCSLNKLLNWKPKINRTVQQKTVEDLAQRILSNHTKWFEFIVVEHPEWRLDYFRIENVQNQTIRIEGNTGVSVANGLHYYLKYVANCSISWSGDQIVLPDDHIPIPKKSIEIRILEKFRYYQNVCTASYSMVWWQWSRWQREIDWMALHGINLPLAFNGQEEIYRRTFLRFNLTLQEIDDYFTGPAFLAWNRMGNIQSWSGPL
;
A
#
# COMPACT_ATOMS: atom_id res chain seq x y z
N MET A 1 25.05 22.84 -46.36
CA MET A 1 25.21 23.15 -44.92
C MET A 1 23.87 23.42 -44.20
N ALA A 2 22.91 24.14 -44.79
CA ALA A 2 21.62 24.45 -44.13
C ALA A 2 20.78 23.21 -43.73
N ASN A 3 20.75 22.14 -44.54
CA ASN A 3 19.94 20.95 -44.24
C ASN A 3 20.48 20.11 -43.08
N LEU A 4 21.78 20.16 -42.75
CA LEU A 4 22.35 19.38 -41.65
C LEU A 4 22.01 20.02 -40.29
N THR A 5 21.99 21.35 -40.23
CA THR A 5 21.67 22.13 -39.03
C THR A 5 20.20 21.97 -38.62
N ILE A 6 19.29 21.88 -39.59
CA ILE A 6 17.86 21.67 -39.35
C ILE A 6 17.63 20.26 -38.76
N THR A 7 18.25 19.23 -39.32
CA THR A 7 18.10 17.85 -38.82
C THR A 7 18.66 17.70 -37.41
N ILE A 8 19.83 18.28 -37.11
CA ILE A 8 20.41 18.27 -35.76
C ILE A 8 19.52 19.05 -34.76
N GLY A 9 18.97 20.20 -35.17
CA GLY A 9 18.04 20.99 -34.35
C GLY A 9 16.75 20.24 -34.01
N VAL A 10 16.18 19.50 -34.97
CA VAL A 10 14.98 18.67 -34.76
C VAL A 10 15.28 17.52 -33.79
N TRP A 11 16.43 16.84 -33.91
CA TRP A 11 16.83 15.80 -32.96
C TRP A 11 17.05 16.33 -31.55
N ILE A 12 17.70 17.50 -31.40
CA ILE A 12 17.92 18.13 -30.08
C ILE A 12 16.58 18.53 -29.43
N VAL A 13 15.67 19.12 -30.20
CA VAL A 13 14.34 19.51 -29.71
C VAL A 13 13.52 18.29 -29.31
N THR A 14 13.59 17.20 -30.08
CA THR A 14 12.87 15.94 -29.77
C THR A 14 13.43 15.25 -28.54
N ILE A 15 14.76 15.23 -28.36
CA ILE A 15 15.42 14.69 -27.15
C ILE A 15 15.09 15.54 -25.92
N ALA A 16 15.09 16.88 -26.04
CA ALA A 16 14.75 17.80 -24.96
C ALA A 16 13.26 17.72 -24.56
N LEU A 17 12.36 17.50 -25.52
CA LEU A 17 10.94 17.25 -25.26
C LEU A 17 10.73 15.89 -24.58
N LEU A 18 11.40 14.83 -25.05
CA LEU A 18 11.33 13.51 -24.43
C LEU A 18 11.90 13.50 -23.00
N SER A 19 13.01 14.22 -22.74
CA SER A 19 13.58 14.34 -21.40
C SER A 19 12.73 15.20 -20.46
N SER A 20 12.15 16.31 -20.93
CA SER A 20 11.27 17.14 -20.08
C SER A 20 9.94 16.46 -19.73
N ILE A 21 9.39 15.63 -20.63
CA ILE A 21 8.16 14.86 -20.39
C ILE A 21 8.43 13.69 -19.43
N SER A 22 9.57 13.00 -19.55
CA SER A 22 9.96 11.94 -18.62
C SER A 22 10.32 12.49 -17.23
N ASP A 23 11.01 13.63 -17.15
CA ASP A 23 11.38 14.27 -15.88
C ASP A 23 10.16 14.77 -15.10
N CYS A 24 9.15 15.33 -15.77
CA CYS A 24 7.95 15.85 -15.12
C CYS A 24 7.09 14.72 -14.52
N SER A 25 6.93 13.60 -15.25
CA SER A 25 6.15 12.45 -14.78
C SER A 25 6.86 11.68 -13.66
N LEU A 26 8.16 11.45 -13.78
CA LEU A 26 8.95 10.78 -12.75
C LEU A 26 9.03 11.61 -11.47
N ASN A 27 9.24 12.93 -11.56
CA ASN A 27 9.24 13.80 -10.38
C ASN A 27 7.89 13.80 -9.65
N LYS A 28 6.76 13.76 -10.39
CA LYS A 28 5.44 13.62 -9.76
C LYS A 28 5.31 12.30 -8.98
N LEU A 29 5.79 11.19 -9.54
CA LEU A 29 5.77 9.89 -8.87
C LEU A 29 6.69 9.85 -7.64
N LEU A 30 7.90 10.40 -7.75
CA LEU A 30 8.85 10.49 -6.65
C LEU A 30 8.35 11.40 -5.51
N ASN A 31 7.55 12.41 -5.85
CA ASN A 31 6.93 13.32 -4.88
C ASN A 31 5.53 12.87 -4.43
N TRP A 32 5.03 11.72 -4.90
CA TRP A 32 3.75 11.21 -4.46
C TRP A 32 3.78 10.89 -2.97
N LYS A 33 2.78 11.40 -2.25
CA LYS A 33 2.63 11.24 -0.81
C LYS A 33 1.15 11.02 -0.48
N PRO A 34 0.83 10.37 0.66
CA PRO A 34 -0.54 10.28 1.14
C PRO A 34 -1.15 11.68 1.26
N LYS A 35 -2.36 11.87 0.73
CA LYS A 35 -3.12 13.13 0.86
C LYS A 35 -3.86 13.24 2.20
N ILE A 36 -3.91 12.13 2.95
CA ILE A 36 -4.59 12.04 4.24
C ILE A 36 -3.78 12.80 5.29
N ASN A 37 -4.47 13.55 6.15
CA ASN A 37 -3.86 14.30 7.25
C ASN A 37 -3.06 13.37 8.18
N ARG A 38 -1.90 13.84 8.65
CA ARG A 38 -1.03 13.17 9.63
C ARG A 38 -1.77 12.68 10.86
N THR A 39 -2.68 13.46 11.44
CA THR A 39 -3.46 13.05 12.62
C THR A 39 -4.32 11.82 12.34
N VAL A 40 -4.93 11.76 11.14
CA VAL A 40 -5.72 10.59 10.72
C VAL A 40 -4.81 9.39 10.51
N GLN A 41 -3.63 9.58 9.91
CA GLN A 41 -2.64 8.51 9.75
C GLN A 41 -2.16 7.96 11.10
N GLN A 42 -1.82 8.82 12.06
CA GLN A 42 -1.44 8.41 13.42
C GLN A 42 -2.55 7.59 14.08
N LYS A 43 -3.78 8.11 14.05
CA LYS A 43 -4.93 7.40 14.61
C LYS A 43 -5.16 6.04 13.96
N THR A 44 -4.98 5.95 12.66
CA THR A 44 -5.12 4.70 11.90
C THR A 44 -4.09 3.66 12.33
N VAL A 45 -2.85 4.09 12.61
CA VAL A 45 -1.77 3.22 13.09
C VAL A 45 -2.01 2.80 14.55
N GLU A 46 -2.50 3.70 15.41
CA GLU A 46 -2.92 3.34 16.76
C GLU A 46 -4.02 2.27 16.74
N ASP A 47 -5.01 2.42 15.87
CA ASP A 47 -6.11 1.45 15.75
C ASP A 47 -5.60 0.11 15.20
N LEU A 48 -4.63 0.12 14.28
CA LEU A 48 -3.93 -1.09 13.82
C LEU A 48 -3.18 -1.74 14.98
N ALA A 49 -2.38 -0.99 15.72
CA ALA A 49 -1.63 -1.48 16.87
C ALA A 49 -2.57 -2.07 17.92
N GLN A 50 -3.72 -1.42 18.17
CA GLN A 50 -4.74 -1.92 19.08
C GLN A 50 -5.32 -3.27 18.66
N ARG A 51 -5.56 -3.49 17.36
CA ARG A 51 -6.03 -4.78 16.83
C ARG A 51 -5.01 -5.90 17.02
N ILE A 52 -3.72 -5.59 17.00
CA ILE A 52 -2.64 -6.57 17.01
C ILE A 52 -2.10 -6.83 18.41
N LEU A 53 -1.93 -5.78 19.21
CA LEU A 53 -1.24 -5.80 20.50
C LEU A 53 -2.20 -5.78 21.70
N SER A 54 -3.48 -5.48 21.46
CA SER A 54 -4.50 -5.38 22.50
C SER A 54 -4.07 -4.44 23.64
N ASN A 55 -3.80 -4.97 24.84
CA ASN A 55 -3.45 -4.14 26.01
C ASN A 55 -2.01 -3.61 25.98
N HIS A 56 -1.13 -4.16 25.13
CA HIS A 56 0.27 -3.73 25.05
C HIS A 56 0.45 -2.41 24.31
N THR A 57 -0.58 -1.91 23.61
CA THR A 57 -0.54 -0.62 22.89
C THR A 57 -0.19 0.55 23.80
N LYS A 58 -0.50 0.46 25.11
CA LYS A 58 -0.16 1.49 26.12
C LYS A 58 1.34 1.81 26.20
N TRP A 59 2.19 0.87 25.77
CA TRP A 59 3.63 1.02 25.78
C TRP A 59 4.19 1.69 24.52
N PHE A 60 3.34 2.04 23.55
CA PHE A 60 3.75 2.59 22.27
C PHE A 60 3.23 4.01 22.07
N GLU A 61 4.08 4.85 21.48
CA GLU A 61 3.71 6.18 21.00
C GLU A 61 3.97 6.23 19.49
N PHE A 62 2.94 6.56 18.69
CA PHE A 62 3.03 6.58 17.24
C PHE A 62 3.00 8.01 16.70
N ILE A 63 4.03 8.41 15.97
CA ILE A 63 4.18 9.77 15.46
C ILE A 63 4.39 9.76 13.94
N VAL A 64 3.54 10.51 13.23
CA VAL A 64 3.71 10.76 11.79
C VAL A 64 4.19 12.18 11.59
N VAL A 65 5.43 12.32 11.13
CA VAL A 65 6.09 13.62 10.91
C VAL A 65 6.24 13.89 9.43
N GLU A 66 6.07 15.15 9.02
CA GLU A 66 6.45 15.54 7.66
C GLU A 66 7.93 15.92 7.64
N HIS A 67 8.71 15.18 6.87
CA HIS A 67 10.05 15.60 6.48
C HIS A 67 10.01 16.14 5.05
N PRO A 68 9.98 17.47 4.86
CA PRO A 68 9.87 18.07 3.53
C PRO A 68 11.06 17.73 2.64
N GLU A 69 12.24 17.55 3.22
CA GLU A 69 13.47 17.20 2.48
C GLU A 69 13.55 15.72 2.10
N TRP A 70 12.82 14.84 2.81
CA TRP A 70 12.94 13.40 2.60
C TRP A 70 11.83 12.93 1.65
N ARG A 71 12.27 12.45 0.48
CA ARG A 71 11.39 11.92 -0.57
C ARG A 71 11.03 10.45 -0.37
N LEU A 72 11.87 9.75 0.39
CA LEU A 72 11.78 8.33 0.68
C LEU A 72 11.25 8.09 2.08
N ASP A 73 10.67 6.90 2.25
CA ASP A 73 10.09 6.52 3.52
C ASP A 73 11.16 6.14 4.53
N TYR A 74 10.89 6.42 5.79
CA TYR A 74 11.75 6.03 6.90
C TYR A 74 10.91 5.80 8.15
N PHE A 75 11.49 5.08 9.11
CA PHE A 75 11.00 5.07 10.47
C PHE A 75 12.15 5.11 11.48
N ARG A 76 11.86 5.64 12.67
CA ARG A 76 12.76 5.63 13.82
C ARG A 76 12.04 4.99 15.01
N ILE A 77 12.74 4.10 15.71
CA ILE A 77 12.26 3.41 16.91
C ILE A 77 13.19 3.82 18.05
N GLU A 78 12.64 4.44 19.08
CA GLU A 78 13.40 4.91 20.24
C GLU A 78 12.67 4.60 21.54
N ASN A 79 13.45 4.31 22.59
CA ASN A 79 12.93 4.26 23.94
C ASN A 79 12.91 5.68 24.51
N VAL A 80 11.72 6.18 24.85
CA VAL A 80 11.56 7.47 25.50
C VAL A 80 11.52 7.30 27.03
N GLN A 81 11.33 8.39 27.77
CA GLN A 81 11.19 8.34 29.22
C GLN A 81 10.02 7.42 29.61
N ASN A 82 10.15 6.69 30.73
CA ASN A 82 9.15 5.77 31.28
C ASN A 82 8.91 4.46 30.51
N GLN A 83 9.91 3.94 29.78
CA GLN A 83 9.83 2.64 29.07
C GLN A 83 8.79 2.59 27.94
N THR A 84 8.41 3.74 27.39
CA THR A 84 7.54 3.83 26.21
C THR A 84 8.39 3.74 24.94
N ILE A 85 7.96 2.93 23.97
CA ILE A 85 8.59 2.84 22.65
C ILE A 85 7.90 3.81 21.70
N ARG A 86 8.63 4.84 21.29
CA ARG A 86 8.17 5.76 20.26
C ARG A 86 8.58 5.23 18.90
N ILE A 87 7.61 5.19 17.98
CA ILE A 87 7.80 4.87 16.58
C ILE A 87 7.40 6.08 15.76
N GLU A 88 8.40 6.72 15.16
CA GLU A 88 8.25 7.88 14.30
C GLU A 88 8.42 7.46 12.83
N GLY A 89 7.67 8.07 11.92
CA GLY A 89 7.87 7.87 10.48
C GLY A 89 7.22 8.95 9.64
N ASN A 90 7.59 9.00 8.36
CA ASN A 90 7.08 10.03 7.44
C ASN A 90 5.67 9.76 6.88
N THR A 91 5.16 8.53 7.03
CA THR A 91 3.80 8.12 6.66
C THR A 91 3.27 7.11 7.68
N GLY A 92 1.95 6.93 7.74
CA GLY A 92 1.34 5.88 8.58
C GLY A 92 1.84 4.47 8.23
N VAL A 93 2.08 4.19 6.94
CA VAL A 93 2.67 2.91 6.49
C VAL A 93 4.10 2.77 7.02
N SER A 94 4.89 3.84 7.03
CA SER A 94 6.25 3.82 7.57
C SER A 94 6.25 3.52 9.08
N VAL A 95 5.32 4.13 9.83
CA VAL A 95 5.18 3.89 11.27
C VAL A 95 4.72 2.44 11.53
N ALA A 96 3.75 1.92 10.77
CA ALA A 96 3.34 0.52 10.87
C ALA A 96 4.49 -0.44 10.55
N ASN A 97 5.29 -0.14 9.53
CA ASN A 97 6.50 -0.92 9.22
C ASN A 97 7.53 -0.86 10.36
N GLY A 98 7.69 0.29 11.00
CA GLY A 98 8.51 0.43 12.21
C GLY A 98 8.01 -0.44 13.37
N LEU A 99 6.69 -0.53 13.56
CA LEU A 99 6.09 -1.44 14.55
C LEU A 99 6.42 -2.90 14.21
N HIS A 100 6.25 -3.31 12.96
CA HIS A 100 6.60 -4.67 12.54
C HIS A 100 8.10 -4.97 12.74
N TYR A 101 8.97 -4.01 12.43
CA TYR A 101 10.41 -4.14 12.64
C TYR A 101 10.74 -4.34 14.13
N TYR A 102 10.15 -3.53 15.01
CA TYR A 102 10.29 -3.68 16.45
C TYR A 102 9.84 -5.08 16.90
N LEU A 103 8.64 -5.50 16.50
CA LEU A 103 8.08 -6.80 16.87
C LEU A 103 9.00 -7.93 16.44
N LYS A 104 9.51 -7.89 15.21
CA LYS A 104 10.37 -8.93 14.65
C LYS A 104 11.77 -8.97 15.25
N TYR A 105 12.44 -7.83 15.34
CA TYR A 105 13.88 -7.79 15.65
C TYR A 105 14.21 -7.45 17.10
N VAL A 106 13.28 -6.84 17.84
CA VAL A 106 13.46 -6.48 19.25
C VAL A 106 12.66 -7.41 20.15
N ALA A 107 11.40 -7.67 19.80
CA ALA A 107 10.51 -8.50 20.62
C ALA A 107 10.37 -9.96 20.17
N ASN A 108 11.10 -10.38 19.12
CA ASN A 108 11.11 -11.75 18.59
C ASN A 108 9.71 -12.33 18.30
N CYS A 109 8.80 -11.47 17.83
CA CYS A 109 7.45 -11.81 17.40
C CYS A 109 7.39 -12.05 15.88
N SER A 110 6.32 -12.68 15.40
CA SER A 110 6.08 -12.96 13.98
C SER A 110 4.61 -12.76 13.61
N ILE A 111 4.36 -12.19 12.43
CA ILE A 111 3.00 -11.97 11.89
C ILE A 111 2.99 -12.50 10.46
N SER A 112 2.08 -13.43 10.16
CA SER A 112 2.01 -14.09 8.86
C SER A 112 0.57 -14.42 8.45
N TRP A 113 0.39 -14.90 7.23
CA TRP A 113 -0.93 -15.40 6.80
C TRP A 113 -1.36 -16.66 7.55
N SER A 114 -0.42 -17.54 7.90
CA SER A 114 -0.70 -18.82 8.56
C SER A 114 -0.87 -18.70 10.07
N GLY A 115 -0.45 -17.58 10.66
CA GLY A 115 -0.60 -17.34 12.09
C GLY A 115 0.30 -16.24 12.60
N ASP A 116 -0.01 -15.80 13.81
CA ASP A 116 0.72 -14.76 14.52
C ASP A 116 1.31 -15.35 15.81
N GLN A 117 2.56 -15.00 16.09
CA GLN A 117 3.21 -15.25 17.36
C GLN A 117 3.57 -13.88 17.94
N ILE A 118 2.76 -13.43 18.89
CA ILE A 118 2.94 -12.14 19.56
C ILE A 118 2.81 -12.40 21.05
N VAL A 119 3.94 -12.75 21.67
CA VAL A 119 4.01 -13.02 23.11
C VAL A 119 4.87 -11.92 23.73
N LEU A 120 4.20 -10.95 24.35
CA LEU A 120 4.81 -9.83 25.05
C LEU A 120 4.49 -9.94 26.55
N PRO A 121 5.39 -9.52 27.46
CA PRO A 121 5.09 -9.45 28.88
C PRO A 121 4.07 -8.33 29.19
N ASP A 122 3.17 -8.57 30.14
CA ASP A 122 2.12 -7.60 30.50
C ASP A 122 2.66 -6.39 31.29
N ASP A 123 3.75 -6.60 32.02
CA ASP A 123 4.36 -5.68 32.97
C ASP A 123 5.49 -4.82 32.37
N HIS A 124 6.12 -5.28 31.28
CA HIS A 124 7.17 -4.55 30.58
C HIS A 124 7.25 -4.96 29.10
N ILE A 125 7.92 -4.17 28.27
CA ILE A 125 8.19 -4.53 26.87
C ILE A 125 9.69 -4.52 26.55
N PRO A 126 10.16 -5.35 25.59
CA PRO A 126 11.55 -5.35 25.16
C PRO A 126 12.04 -3.96 24.71
N ILE A 127 13.13 -3.48 25.29
CA ILE A 127 13.66 -2.14 25.01
C ILE A 127 14.83 -2.25 24.00
N PRO A 128 14.83 -1.49 22.89
CA PRO A 128 15.97 -1.48 21.97
C PRO A 128 17.19 -0.86 22.65
N LYS A 129 18.36 -1.50 22.50
CA LYS A 129 19.62 -1.04 23.13
C LYS A 129 20.07 0.36 22.68
N LYS A 130 19.68 0.76 21.47
CA LYS A 130 19.96 2.05 20.85
C LYS A 130 18.78 2.46 19.98
N SER A 131 18.68 3.75 19.65
CA SER A 131 17.73 4.21 18.63
C SER A 131 18.01 3.52 17.29
N ILE A 132 16.94 3.07 16.63
CA ILE A 132 16.99 2.37 15.35
C ILE A 132 16.34 3.28 14.32
N GLU A 133 17.09 3.75 13.33
CA GLU A 133 16.55 4.48 12.17
C GLU A 133 16.76 3.63 10.92
N ILE A 134 15.69 3.41 10.16
CA ILE A 134 15.72 2.68 8.90
C ILE A 134 15.17 3.57 7.79
N ARG A 135 15.95 3.71 6.71
CA ARG A 135 15.54 4.37 5.47
C ARG A 135 15.18 3.32 4.44
N ILE A 136 14.02 3.49 3.81
CA ILE A 136 13.51 2.60 2.78
C ILE A 136 13.91 3.18 1.43
N LEU A 137 14.68 2.44 0.65
CA LEU A 137 15.25 2.93 -0.61
C LEU A 137 14.22 2.95 -1.73
N GLU A 138 13.19 2.12 -1.63
CA GLU A 138 12.14 1.94 -2.61
C GLU A 138 11.01 2.95 -2.38
N LYS A 139 10.74 3.78 -3.39
CA LYS A 139 9.60 4.70 -3.37
C LYS A 139 8.26 3.97 -3.29
N PHE A 140 8.13 2.87 -4.02
CA PHE A 140 6.93 2.06 -4.09
C PHE A 140 7.24 0.63 -3.70
N ARG A 141 6.45 0.08 -2.78
CA ARG A 141 6.46 -1.34 -2.42
C ARG A 141 5.10 -1.89 -2.81
N TYR A 142 5.12 -2.54 -3.96
CA TYR A 142 3.95 -3.04 -4.66
C TYR A 142 3.51 -4.39 -4.10
N TYR A 143 2.21 -4.66 -4.13
CA TYR A 143 1.66 -5.95 -3.71
C TYR A 143 0.48 -6.38 -4.57
N GLN A 144 0.36 -7.71 -4.73
CA GLN A 144 -0.68 -8.48 -5.44
C GLN A 144 -0.42 -8.69 -6.94
N ASN A 145 -0.95 -9.77 -7.48
CA ASN A 145 -1.16 -9.96 -8.91
C ASN A 145 -2.66 -9.78 -9.19
N VAL A 146 -3.05 -9.39 -10.41
CA VAL A 146 -4.47 -9.32 -10.80
C VAL A 146 -5.19 -10.66 -10.59
N CYS A 147 -4.49 -11.78 -10.79
CA CYS A 147 -5.00 -13.13 -10.55
C CYS A 147 -5.27 -13.42 -9.07
N THR A 148 -4.59 -12.75 -8.14
CA THR A 148 -4.77 -12.95 -6.68
C THR A 148 -6.20 -12.62 -6.25
N ALA A 149 -6.84 -11.65 -6.93
CA ALA A 149 -8.23 -11.28 -6.70
C ALA A 149 -9.19 -12.48 -6.85
N SER A 150 -8.93 -13.36 -7.84
CA SER A 150 -9.73 -14.55 -8.11
C SER A 150 -9.25 -15.78 -7.34
N TYR A 151 -7.95 -16.04 -7.31
CA TYR A 151 -7.42 -17.27 -6.71
C TYR A 151 -7.41 -17.29 -5.19
N SER A 152 -7.32 -16.12 -4.55
CA SER A 152 -7.13 -16.05 -3.09
C SER A 152 -8.20 -15.22 -2.40
N MET A 153 -8.70 -14.16 -3.04
CA MET A 153 -9.45 -13.09 -2.37
C MET A 153 -10.95 -13.08 -2.66
N VAL A 154 -11.43 -13.86 -3.64
CA VAL A 154 -12.80 -13.78 -4.16
C VAL A 154 -13.88 -13.93 -3.08
N TRP A 155 -13.63 -14.74 -2.04
CA TRP A 155 -14.58 -14.99 -0.95
C TRP A 155 -14.27 -14.22 0.33
N TRP A 156 -13.29 -13.31 0.31
CA TRP A 156 -12.91 -12.57 1.50
C TRP A 156 -13.99 -11.61 1.94
N GLN A 157 -14.37 -11.74 3.20
CA GLN A 157 -15.19 -10.76 3.91
C GLN A 157 -14.31 -9.64 4.46
N TRP A 158 -14.94 -8.55 4.92
CA TRP A 158 -14.24 -7.38 5.44
C TRP A 158 -13.23 -7.73 6.55
N SER A 159 -13.56 -8.65 7.46
CA SER A 159 -12.63 -9.07 8.53
C SER A 159 -11.31 -9.60 7.99
N ARG A 160 -11.33 -10.39 6.90
CA ARG A 160 -10.10 -10.88 6.26
C ARG A 160 -9.37 -9.78 5.50
N TRP A 161 -10.09 -8.87 4.84
CA TRP A 161 -9.51 -7.70 4.17
C TRP A 161 -8.85 -6.74 5.16
N GLN A 162 -9.47 -6.45 6.30
CA GLN A 162 -8.89 -5.61 7.35
C GLN A 162 -7.55 -6.20 7.84
N ARG A 163 -7.51 -7.51 8.11
CA ARG A 163 -6.27 -8.20 8.46
C ARG A 163 -5.21 -8.10 7.36
N GLU A 164 -5.60 -8.24 6.09
CA GLU A 164 -4.63 -8.11 4.99
C GLU A 164 -4.09 -6.68 4.86
N ILE A 165 -4.94 -5.66 5.02
CA ILE A 165 -4.54 -4.26 4.94
C ILE A 165 -3.58 -3.90 6.09
N ASP A 166 -3.86 -4.39 7.30
CA ASP A 166 -2.93 -4.25 8.44
C ASP A 166 -1.61 -4.94 8.14
N TRP A 167 -1.65 -6.18 7.61
CA TRP A 167 -0.46 -6.93 7.21
C TRP A 167 0.34 -6.19 6.13
N MET A 168 -0.32 -5.62 5.12
CA MET A 168 0.30 -4.78 4.08
C MET A 168 1.04 -3.59 4.69
N ALA A 169 0.39 -2.86 5.61
CA ALA A 169 0.99 -1.70 6.27
C ALA A 169 2.19 -2.08 7.14
N LEU A 170 2.09 -3.16 7.91
CA LEU A 170 3.21 -3.73 8.69
C LEU A 170 4.40 -4.15 7.80
N HIS A 171 4.14 -4.57 6.56
CA HIS A 171 5.20 -4.93 5.61
C HIS A 171 5.64 -3.75 4.73
N GLY A 172 5.18 -2.53 5.04
CA GLY A 172 5.56 -1.31 4.33
C GLY A 172 4.90 -1.16 2.96
N ILE A 173 3.96 -2.00 2.55
CA ILE A 173 3.30 -1.90 1.24
C ILE A 173 2.54 -0.58 1.12
N ASN A 174 2.85 0.21 0.09
CA ASN A 174 2.22 1.50 -0.19
C ASN A 174 1.60 1.60 -1.60
N LEU A 175 1.69 0.54 -2.38
CA LEU A 175 1.08 0.45 -3.71
C LEU A 175 0.39 -0.91 -3.93
N PRO A 176 -0.67 -1.24 -3.16
CA PRO A 176 -1.46 -2.44 -3.41
C PRO A 176 -2.46 -2.22 -4.55
N LEU A 177 -2.84 -3.30 -5.24
CA LEU A 177 -4.00 -3.28 -6.14
C LEU A 177 -5.33 -3.22 -5.34
N ALA A 178 -6.34 -2.58 -5.91
CA ALA A 178 -7.69 -2.45 -5.34
C ALA A 178 -8.76 -2.79 -6.39
N PHE A 179 -9.03 -4.08 -6.58
CA PHE A 179 -9.86 -4.61 -7.66
C PHE A 179 -11.36 -4.73 -7.34
N ASN A 180 -11.76 -4.63 -6.08
CA ASN A 180 -13.13 -4.92 -5.65
C ASN A 180 -14.12 -3.88 -6.20
N GLY A 181 -15.24 -4.35 -6.76
CA GLY A 181 -16.35 -3.50 -7.21
C GLY A 181 -16.18 -2.85 -8.58
N GLN A 182 -15.16 -3.21 -9.35
CA GLN A 182 -14.99 -2.70 -10.73
C GLN A 182 -16.19 -3.03 -11.62
N GLU A 183 -16.82 -4.19 -11.43
CA GLU A 183 -17.97 -4.66 -12.21
C GLU A 183 -19.14 -3.68 -12.17
N GLU A 184 -19.40 -3.05 -11.01
CA GLU A 184 -20.46 -2.05 -10.88
C GLU A 184 -20.12 -0.75 -11.63
N ILE A 185 -18.84 -0.38 -11.72
CA ILE A 185 -18.40 0.76 -12.53
C ILE A 185 -18.59 0.46 -14.02
N TYR A 186 -18.26 -0.76 -14.46
CA TYR A 186 -18.51 -1.21 -15.83
C TYR A 186 -20.00 -1.30 -16.14
N ARG A 187 -20.82 -1.86 -15.25
CA ARG A 187 -22.29 -1.90 -15.38
C ARG A 187 -22.87 -0.50 -15.59
N ARG A 188 -22.49 0.48 -14.77
CA ARG A 188 -22.91 1.89 -14.94
C ARG A 188 -22.47 2.48 -16.28
N THR A 189 -21.30 2.06 -16.77
CA THR A 189 -20.76 2.52 -18.04
C THR A 189 -21.54 1.90 -19.20
N PHE A 190 -21.76 0.59 -19.21
CA PHE A 190 -22.51 -0.15 -20.23
C PHE A 190 -23.95 0.32 -20.35
N LEU A 191 -24.62 0.63 -19.23
CA LEU A 191 -25.96 1.24 -19.26
C LEU A 191 -25.99 2.58 -20.01
N ARG A 192 -24.91 3.37 -19.98
CA ARG A 192 -24.80 4.63 -20.75
C ARG A 192 -24.59 4.39 -22.25
N PHE A 193 -24.17 3.18 -22.63
CA PHE A 193 -24.07 2.72 -24.01
C PHE A 193 -25.32 1.95 -24.47
N ASN A 194 -26.43 2.03 -23.69
CA ASN A 194 -27.71 1.40 -23.99
C ASN A 194 -27.70 -0.14 -24.02
N LEU A 195 -26.74 -0.78 -23.35
CA LEU A 195 -26.82 -2.22 -23.10
C LEU A 195 -27.93 -2.48 -22.07
N THR A 196 -28.69 -3.54 -22.30
CA THR A 196 -29.69 -4.08 -21.38
C THR A 196 -29.00 -4.73 -20.18
N LEU A 197 -29.73 -4.90 -19.06
CA LEU A 197 -29.20 -5.61 -17.90
C LEU A 197 -28.82 -7.06 -18.25
N GLN A 198 -29.63 -7.71 -19.10
CA GLN A 198 -29.33 -9.08 -19.56
C GLN A 198 -28.00 -9.15 -20.33
N GLU A 199 -27.76 -8.22 -21.27
CA GLU A 199 -26.50 -8.18 -22.02
C GLU A 199 -25.28 -7.93 -21.11
N ILE A 200 -25.47 -7.18 -20.03
CA ILE A 200 -24.41 -6.93 -19.03
C ILE A 200 -24.16 -8.17 -18.18
N ASP A 201 -25.22 -8.84 -17.72
CA ASP A 201 -25.13 -10.07 -16.93
C ASP A 201 -24.48 -11.20 -17.75
N ASP A 202 -24.77 -11.26 -19.06
CA ASP A 202 -24.16 -12.22 -19.99
C ASP A 202 -22.69 -11.89 -20.31
N TYR A 203 -22.21 -10.68 -20.06
CA TYR A 203 -20.81 -10.29 -20.31
C TYR A 203 -19.86 -10.76 -19.21
N PHE A 204 -20.23 -10.57 -17.94
CA PHE A 204 -19.35 -10.90 -16.82
C PHE A 204 -19.23 -12.41 -16.60
N THR A 205 -18.08 -12.84 -16.09
CA THR A 205 -17.89 -14.21 -15.60
C THR A 205 -18.36 -14.32 -14.15
N GLY A 206 -18.46 -15.56 -13.65
CA GLY A 206 -18.66 -15.79 -12.21
C GLY A 206 -17.52 -15.21 -11.36
N PRO A 207 -17.75 -14.95 -10.06
CA PRO A 207 -16.80 -14.24 -9.19
C PRO A 207 -15.37 -14.79 -9.20
N ALA A 208 -15.23 -16.12 -9.22
CA ALA A 208 -13.94 -16.81 -9.19
C ALA A 208 -13.10 -16.62 -10.47
N PHE A 209 -13.67 -16.03 -11.52
CA PHE A 209 -13.03 -15.86 -12.82
C PHE A 209 -12.88 -14.39 -13.26
N LEU A 210 -13.22 -13.44 -12.39
CA LEU A 210 -13.20 -12.01 -12.70
C LEU A 210 -11.81 -11.48 -13.11
N ALA A 211 -10.72 -12.06 -12.61
CA ALA A 211 -9.37 -11.65 -13.01
C ALA A 211 -9.15 -11.81 -14.52
N TRP A 212 -9.53 -12.95 -15.11
CA TRP A 212 -9.40 -13.17 -16.55
C TRP A 212 -10.41 -12.40 -17.37
N ASN A 213 -11.61 -12.17 -16.84
CA ASN A 213 -12.61 -11.34 -17.50
C ASN A 213 -12.15 -9.88 -17.64
N ARG A 214 -11.63 -9.29 -16.55
CA ARG A 214 -11.08 -7.93 -16.57
C ARG A 214 -9.89 -7.76 -17.50
N MET A 215 -9.11 -8.82 -17.71
CA MET A 215 -8.01 -8.84 -18.67
C MET A 215 -8.46 -9.05 -20.13
N GLY A 216 -9.76 -9.27 -20.37
CA GLY A 216 -10.32 -9.52 -21.71
C GLY A 216 -10.04 -10.92 -22.25
N ASN A 217 -9.62 -11.86 -21.40
CA ASN A 217 -9.27 -13.21 -21.83
C ASN A 217 -10.50 -14.11 -22.01
N ILE A 218 -11.53 -13.91 -21.19
CA ILE A 218 -12.77 -14.69 -21.19
C ILE A 218 -13.97 -13.81 -20.84
N GLN A 219 -15.17 -14.24 -21.21
CA GLN A 219 -16.44 -13.61 -20.86
C GLN A 219 -17.50 -14.69 -20.57
N SER A 220 -18.56 -14.33 -19.86
CA SER A 220 -19.76 -15.17 -19.60
C SER A 220 -19.56 -16.46 -18.78
N TRP A 221 -18.35 -17.02 -18.73
CA TRP A 221 -18.08 -18.31 -18.08
C TRP A 221 -18.47 -18.31 -16.60
N SER A 222 -19.36 -19.23 -16.24
CA SER A 222 -19.86 -19.42 -14.88
C SER A 222 -20.55 -18.19 -14.27
N GLY A 223 -21.02 -17.25 -15.11
CA GLY A 223 -21.91 -16.16 -14.70
C GLY A 223 -23.38 -16.59 -14.64
N PRO A 224 -24.32 -15.66 -14.37
CA PRO A 224 -24.09 -14.25 -14.02
C PRO A 224 -23.47 -14.07 -12.62
N LEU A 225 -23.15 -12.84 -12.25
CA LEU A 225 -22.55 -12.46 -10.96
C LEU A 225 -23.51 -12.53 -9.76
#